data_AF-A0A497DX45-F1
#
_entry.id   AF-A0A497DX45-F1
#
_cell.length_a   1.000
_cell.length_b   1.000
_cell.length_c   1.000
_cell.angle_alpha   90.00
_cell.angle_beta   90.00
_cell.angle_gamma   90.00
#
_symmetry.space_group_name_H-M   'P 1'
#
loop_
_entity.id
_entity.type
_entity.pdbx_description
1 polymer ?
#
loop_
_entity_poly.entity_id
_entity_poly.type
_entity_poly.pdbx_seq_one_letter_code
_entity_poly.pdbx_strand_id
1 'polypeptide(L)'
;MSLSKEQETLYRKILEEAKEQLEKIDEEIEQEIQKTREVLARLQESKKGFQQVYEGAAKILGIPVEIEEVSEAKASSQGKDSAVKKTQGNPKNNQKSS
;
A
#
# COMPACT_ATOMS: atom_id res chain seq x y z
N MET A 1 24.05 -17.42 -27.94
CA MET A 1 24.80 -18.07 -26.84
C MET A 1 23.80 -18.61 -25.85
N SER A 2 23.86 -19.91 -25.54
CA SER A 2 23.09 -20.52 -24.45
C SER A 2 23.89 -20.42 -23.15
N LEU A 3 23.22 -20.14 -22.04
CA LEU A 3 23.84 -20.12 -20.71
C LEU A 3 24.46 -21.50 -20.40
N SER A 4 25.59 -21.51 -19.67
CA SER A 4 26.12 -22.77 -19.10
C SER A 4 25.19 -23.26 -17.97
N LYS A 5 25.28 -24.56 -17.64
CA LYS A 5 24.52 -25.13 -16.51
C LYS A 5 24.88 -24.47 -15.17
N GLU A 6 26.14 -24.06 -14.97
CA GLU A 6 26.50 -23.31 -13.76
C GLU A 6 25.87 -21.93 -13.74
N GLN A 7 25.84 -21.24 -14.89
CA GLN A 7 25.21 -19.92 -15.00
C GLN A 7 23.71 -20.01 -14.73
N GLU A 8 23.02 -21.02 -15.28
CA GLU A 8 21.60 -21.25 -15.01
C GLU A 8 21.33 -21.48 -13.52
N THR A 9 22.16 -22.28 -12.85
CA THR A 9 22.05 -22.56 -11.42
C THR A 9 22.24 -21.29 -10.59
N LEU A 10 23.23 -20.45 -10.93
CA LEU A 10 23.46 -19.18 -10.27
C LEU A 10 22.26 -18.23 -10.42
N TYR A 11 21.72 -18.07 -11.63
CA TYR A 11 20.56 -17.21 -11.87
C TYR A 11 19.31 -17.71 -11.14
N ARG A 12 19.11 -19.03 -11.03
CA ARG A 12 18.02 -19.60 -10.23
C ARG A 12 18.14 -19.23 -8.76
N LYS A 13 19.35 -19.30 -8.21
CA LYS A 13 19.61 -18.89 -6.83
C LYS A 13 19.36 -17.39 -6.61
N ILE A 14 19.84 -16.54 -7.52
CA ILE A 14 19.59 -15.09 -7.46
C ILE A 14 18.09 -14.78 -7.50
N LEU A 15 17.33 -15.49 -8.34
CA LEU A 15 15.87 -15.33 -8.41
C LEU A 15 15.18 -15.73 -7.11
N GLU A 16 15.62 -16.81 -6.47
CA GLU A 16 15.08 -17.26 -5.20
C GLU A 16 15.38 -16.27 -4.07
N GLU A 17 16.63 -15.80 -3.97
CA GLU A 17 17.03 -14.77 -3.01
C GLU A 17 16.27 -13.46 -3.23
N ALA A 18 16.10 -13.03 -4.49
CA ALA A 18 15.33 -11.84 -4.81
C ALA A 18 13.85 -11.99 -4.42
N LYS A 19 13.27 -13.18 -4.61
CA LYS A 19 11.89 -13.45 -4.19
C LYS A 19 11.73 -13.37 -2.67
N GLU A 20 12.65 -13.95 -1.92
CA GLU A 20 12.64 -13.86 -0.45
C GLU A 20 12.80 -12.41 0.04
N GLN A 21 13.65 -11.61 -0.61
CA GLN A 21 13.80 -10.20 -0.27
C GLN A 21 12.54 -9.39 -0.55
N LEU A 22 11.86 -9.66 -1.67
CA LEU A 22 10.58 -9.01 -1.98
C LEU A 22 9.52 -9.33 -0.92
N GLU A 23 9.40 -10.60 -0.52
CA GLU A 23 8.44 -11.00 0.53
C GLU A 23 8.73 -10.29 1.87
N LYS A 24 10.01 -10.17 2.26
CA LYS A 24 10.40 -9.41 3.46
C LYS A 24 10.05 -7.92 3.37
N ILE A 25 10.28 -7.30 2.20
CA ILE A 25 9.93 -5.90 1.97
C ILE A 25 8.42 -5.71 2.06
N ASP A 26 7.63 -6.63 1.50
CA ASP A 26 6.16 -6.58 1.59
C ASP A 26 5.69 -6.67 3.06
N GLU A 27 6.32 -7.51 3.89
CA GLU A 27 6.04 -7.58 5.32
C GLU A 27 6.40 -6.28 6.06
N GLU A 28 7.56 -5.68 5.76
CA GLU A 28 7.97 -4.40 6.34
C GLU A 28 7.01 -3.26 5.95
N ILE A 29 6.54 -3.23 4.70
CA ILE A 29 5.56 -2.26 4.22
C ILE A 29 4.26 -2.37 5.01
N GLU A 30 3.71 -3.57 5.17
CA GLU A 30 2.45 -3.77 5.90
C GLU A 30 2.58 -3.36 7.37
N GLN A 31 3.71 -3.68 8.01
CA GLN A 31 3.99 -3.24 9.38
C GLN A 31 4.02 -1.71 9.50
N GLU A 32 4.66 -1.03 8.56
CA GLU A 32 4.76 0.44 8.60
C GLU A 32 3.42 1.13 8.31
N ILE A 33 2.61 0.55 7.42
CA ILE A 33 1.22 1.00 7.20
C ILE A 33 0.43 0.88 8.50
N GLN A 34 0.57 -0.23 9.23
CA GLN A 34 -0.17 -0.43 10.47
C GLN A 34 0.26 0.56 11.57
N LYS A 35 1.57 0.79 11.74
CA LYS A 35 2.07 1.83 12.65
C LYS A 35 1.54 3.22 12.28
N THR A 36 1.54 3.53 10.99
CA THR A 36 1.04 4.82 10.49
C THR A 36 -0.44 5.01 10.83
N ARG A 37 -1.26 3.95 10.70
CA ARG A 37 -2.68 3.99 11.10
C ARG A 37 -2.86 4.28 12.59
N GLU A 38 -2.06 3.64 13.44
CA GLU A 38 -2.10 3.86 14.89
C GLU A 38 -1.71 5.29 15.26
N VAL A 39 -0.65 5.81 14.64
CA VAL A 39 -0.20 7.21 14.83
C VAL A 39 -1.28 8.18 14.35
N LEU A 40 -1.88 7.92 13.19
CA LEU A 40 -2.94 8.76 12.64
C LEU A 40 -4.15 8.81 13.58
N ALA A 41 -4.61 7.66 14.08
CA ALA A 41 -5.73 7.57 15.01
C ALA A 41 -5.43 8.36 16.30
N ARG A 42 -4.23 8.20 16.87
CA ARG A 42 -3.81 8.97 18.06
C ARG A 42 -3.79 10.47 17.81
N LEU A 43 -3.30 10.92 16.64
CA LEU A 43 -3.27 12.34 16.29
C LEU A 43 -4.67 12.91 16.10
N GLN A 44 -5.58 12.15 15.49
CA GLN A 44 -6.99 12.53 15.33
C GLN A 44 -7.68 12.68 16.69
N GLU A 45 -7.48 11.72 17.59
CA GLU A 45 -8.02 11.79 18.96
C GLU A 45 -7.47 13.01 19.72
N SER A 46 -6.16 13.24 19.64
CA SER A 46 -5.53 14.40 20.27
C SER A 46 -6.07 15.72 19.71
N LYS A 47 -6.21 15.83 18.39
CA LYS A 47 -6.80 17.00 17.73
C LYS A 47 -8.23 17.25 18.23
N LYS A 48 -9.05 16.20 18.32
CA LYS A 48 -10.42 16.29 18.84
C LYS A 48 -10.44 16.77 20.30
N GLY A 49 -9.55 16.25 21.14
CA GLY A 49 -9.40 16.71 22.52
C GLY A 49 -9.08 18.20 22.62
N PHE A 50 -8.12 18.68 21.82
CA PHE A 50 -7.79 20.10 21.79
C PHE A 50 -8.91 20.98 21.22
N GLN A 51 -9.66 20.49 20.22
CA GLN A 51 -10.85 21.19 19.72
C GLN A 51 -11.89 21.37 20.82
N GLN A 52 -12.16 20.33 21.62
CA GLN A 52 -13.10 20.44 22.75
C GLN A 52 -12.64 21.45 23.81
N VAL A 53 -11.33 21.47 24.13
CA VAL A 53 -10.76 22.47 25.05
C VAL A 53 -10.92 23.88 24.48
N TYR A 54 -10.58 24.07 23.20
CA TYR A 54 -10.72 25.34 22.50
C TYR A 54 -12.17 25.83 22.51
N GLU A 55 -13.13 24.97 22.17
CA GLU A 55 -14.55 25.29 22.23
C GLU A 55 -15.01 25.67 23.64
N GLY A 56 -14.59 24.90 24.65
CA GLY A 56 -14.93 25.17 26.04
C GLY A 56 -14.44 26.55 26.48
N ALA A 57 -13.20 26.88 26.16
CA ALA A 57 -12.62 28.19 26.45
C ALA A 57 -13.32 29.32 25.69
N ALA A 58 -13.59 29.13 24.40
CA ALA A 58 -14.27 30.14 23.58
C ALA A 58 -15.70 30.41 24.06
N LYS A 59 -16.44 29.36 24.45
CA LYS A 59 -17.78 29.48 25.05
C LYS A 59 -17.75 30.31 26.34
N ILE A 60 -16.76 30.11 27.20
CA ILE A 60 -16.58 30.92 28.43
C ILE A 60 -16.30 32.39 28.09
N LEU A 61 -15.52 32.65 27.04
CA LEU A 61 -15.16 34.00 26.60
C LEU A 61 -16.23 34.67 25.73
N GLY A 62 -17.31 33.97 25.37
CA GLY A 62 -18.33 34.48 24.46
C GLY A 62 -17.85 34.64 23.02
N ILE A 63 -16.77 33.96 22.64
CA ILE A 63 -16.20 34.02 21.29
C ILE A 63 -16.95 33.00 20.42
N PRO A 64 -17.57 33.41 19.29
CA PRO A 64 -18.19 32.48 18.36
C PRO A 64 -17.10 31.65 17.66
N VAL A 65 -17.30 30.34 17.61
CA VAL A 65 -16.39 29.38 17.00
C VAL A 65 -17.12 28.61 15.92
N GLU A 66 -16.60 28.65 14.69
CA GLU A 66 -16.99 27.75 13.59
C GLU A 66 -15.90 26.69 13.45
N ILE A 67 -16.27 25.41 13.60
CA ILE A 67 -15.37 24.29 13.36
C ILE A 67 -16.01 23.42 12.28
N GLU A 68 -15.27 23.17 11.21
CA GLU A 68 -15.63 22.13 10.25
C GLU A 68 -15.47 20.75 10.90
N GLU A 69 -16.57 20.01 11.00
CA GLU A 69 -16.54 18.59 11.34
C GLU A 69 -15.81 17.84 10.24
N VAL A 70 -14.58 17.40 10.51
CA VAL A 70 -13.82 16.56 9.59
C VAL A 70 -14.44 15.16 9.59
N SER A 71 -15.40 14.93 8.70
CA SER A 71 -16.00 13.61 8.45
C SER A 71 -14.93 12.63 7.95
N GLU A 72 -14.56 11.66 8.79
CA GLU A 72 -13.43 10.72 8.62
C GLU A 72 -13.64 9.59 7.57
N ALA A 73 -14.56 9.73 6.60
CA ALA A 73 -14.98 8.59 5.76
C ALA A 73 -14.30 8.44 4.37
N LYS A 74 -13.18 9.12 4.07
CA LYS A 74 -12.60 9.11 2.70
C LYS A 74 -11.12 8.72 2.59
N ALA A 75 -10.68 7.68 3.29
CA ALA A 75 -9.32 7.15 3.11
C ALA A 75 -9.24 5.62 2.90
N SER A 76 -10.34 4.91 2.60
CA SER A 76 -10.35 3.44 2.49
C SER A 76 -10.66 2.86 1.11
N SER A 77 -10.61 3.63 0.01
CA SER A 77 -10.99 3.11 -1.32
C SER A 77 -9.97 3.32 -2.44
N GLN A 78 -8.69 3.04 -2.21
CA GLN A 78 -7.75 2.77 -3.31
C GLN A 78 -6.95 1.51 -3.01
N GLY A 79 -7.51 0.38 -3.45
CA GLY A 79 -6.89 -0.94 -3.30
C GLY A 79 -7.64 -2.01 -4.07
N LYS A 80 -8.09 -1.72 -5.31
CA LYS A 80 -8.58 -2.73 -6.26
C LYS A 80 -8.42 -2.26 -7.72
N ASP A 81 -7.22 -2.45 -8.25
CA ASP A 81 -6.93 -2.67 -9.68
C ASP A 81 -5.69 -3.59 -9.66
N SER A 82 -5.74 -4.94 -9.58
CA SER A 82 -6.42 -5.92 -10.43
C SER A 82 -6.41 -5.62 -11.92
N ALA A 83 -5.22 -5.64 -12.55
CA ALA A 83 -5.09 -5.89 -13.99
C ALA A 83 -3.76 -6.56 -14.40
N VAL A 84 -3.34 -7.66 -13.75
CA VAL A 84 -2.40 -8.61 -14.38
C VAL A 84 -3.21 -9.56 -15.26
N LYS A 85 -3.46 -9.16 -16.50
CA LYS A 85 -4.07 -10.02 -17.52
C LYS A 85 -3.00 -10.94 -18.13
N LYS A 86 -2.73 -12.08 -17.47
CA LYS A 86 -2.05 -13.24 -18.08
C LYS A 86 -3.10 -14.17 -18.69
N THR A 87 -3.19 -14.19 -20.02
CA THR A 87 -3.68 -15.32 -20.84
C THR A 87 -2.97 -15.19 -22.19
N GLN A 88 -1.79 -15.78 -22.38
CA GLN A 88 -1.58 -17.12 -22.95
C GLN A 88 -2.27 -17.30 -24.33
N GLY A 89 -1.47 -17.16 -25.40
CA GLY A 89 -1.84 -17.44 -26.78
C GLY A 89 -0.59 -17.85 -27.56
N ASN A 90 -0.39 -19.16 -27.68
CA ASN A 90 0.73 -19.89 -28.29
C ASN A 90 0.97 -19.53 -29.78
N PRO A 91 2.21 -19.59 -30.33
CA PRO A 91 2.45 -19.37 -31.76
C PRO A 91 2.16 -20.67 -32.53
N LYS A 92 1.17 -20.66 -33.43
CA LYS A 92 1.00 -21.75 -34.40
C LYS A 92 1.92 -21.53 -35.59
N ASN A 93 3.12 -22.08 -35.49
CA ASN A 93 3.84 -22.62 -36.65
C ASN A 93 3.13 -23.92 -37.05
N ASN A 94 2.63 -24.03 -38.28
CA ASN A 94 2.70 -25.31 -38.98
C ASN A 94 2.56 -25.13 -40.49
N GLN A 95 3.56 -25.71 -41.15
CA GLN A 95 3.63 -26.04 -42.56
C GLN A 95 2.30 -26.62 -43.08
N LYS A 96 1.87 -26.17 -44.26
CA LYS A 96 1.23 -27.07 -45.21
C LYS A 96 1.49 -26.61 -46.63
N SER A 97 2.21 -27.47 -47.34
CA SER A 97 2.40 -27.51 -48.78
C SER A 97 1.06 -27.45 -49.53
N SER A 98 1.02 -26.69 -50.61
CA SER A 98 0.40 -27.00 -51.90
C SER A 98 0.84 -25.95 -52.93
#